data_AF-R7MHE6-F1
#
_entry.id   AF-R7MHE6-F1
#
_cell.length_a   1.000
_cell.length_b   1.000
_cell.length_c   1.000
_cell.angle_alpha   90.00
_cell.angle_beta   90.00
_cell.angle_gamma   90.00
#
_symmetry.space_group_name_H-M   'P 1'
#
loop_
_entity.id
_entity.type
_entity.pdbx_description
1 polymer ?
#
loop_
_entity_poly.entity_id
_entity_poly.type
_entity_poly.pdbx_seq_one_letter_code
_entity_poly.pdbx_strand_id
1 'polypeptide(L)'
;MQKQKICYADVEEEDYMSNNDFYIEDFLRQAVSVGASDAHICEGERPAIRVSGQIMRINLPPLTSEDMEFTIRTVAPQHLKDRITRFFDIDFSYEIPGCSRFRVNMSRQLGKTAMVIRAIPYYIKTFKELYLPETLEEFASFNNGLVLVTGPTGSGKSTTIASLIDYINASVAKHIVTIEDPVESKTQSNLSSQTKNLLFLKDNY
;
A
#
# COMPACT_ATOMS: atom_id res chain seq x y z
N MET A 1 -21.24 -11.87 -24.45
CA MET A 1 -20.58 -11.88 -23.13
C MET A 1 -20.89 -10.57 -22.43
N GLN A 2 -21.56 -10.65 -21.28
CA GLN A 2 -22.19 -9.54 -20.57
C GLN A 2 -21.17 -8.53 -20.05
N LYS A 3 -21.45 -7.24 -20.28
CA LYS A 3 -20.82 -6.12 -19.56
C LYS A 3 -21.29 -6.17 -18.12
N GLN A 4 -20.38 -6.40 -17.18
CA GLN A 4 -20.67 -6.30 -15.76
C GLN A 4 -20.89 -4.83 -15.41
N LYS A 5 -22.15 -4.46 -15.18
CA LYS A 5 -22.52 -3.18 -14.55
C LYS A 5 -21.86 -3.15 -13.16
N ILE A 6 -21.06 -2.14 -12.90
CA ILE A 6 -20.66 -1.79 -11.54
C ILE A 6 -21.89 -1.09 -10.94
N CYS A 7 -22.74 -1.88 -10.29
CA CYS A 7 -23.86 -1.38 -9.51
C CYS A 7 -23.35 -1.07 -8.10
N TYR A 8 -23.49 0.19 -7.69
CA TYR A 8 -23.69 0.50 -6.28
C TYR A 8 -25.05 -0.11 -5.93
N ALA A 9 -25.07 -1.18 -5.14
CA ALA A 9 -26.31 -1.76 -4.65
C ALA A 9 -26.15 -2.06 -3.15
N ASP A 10 -27.20 -1.65 -2.43
CA ASP A 10 -27.61 -2.06 -1.09
C ASP A 10 -26.90 -1.38 0.09
N VAL A 11 -27.14 -0.06 0.23
CA VAL A 11 -27.26 0.60 1.54
C VAL A 11 -28.68 1.17 1.62
N GLU A 12 -29.40 0.82 2.68
CA GLU A 12 -30.81 1.13 2.91
C GLU A 12 -31.13 2.63 2.81
N GLU A 13 -32.35 2.92 2.35
CA GLU A 13 -32.75 4.12 1.60
C GLU A 13 -33.16 5.34 2.45
N GLU A 14 -32.66 5.52 3.68
CA GLU A 14 -33.29 6.50 4.62
C GLU A 14 -32.43 7.64 5.20
N ASP A 15 -31.24 7.97 4.68
CA ASP A 15 -30.51 9.20 5.12
C ASP A 15 -29.74 9.95 4.02
N TYR A 16 -30.28 10.00 2.81
CA TYR A 16 -29.71 10.79 1.71
C TYR A 16 -30.25 12.22 1.69
N MET A 17 -29.66 13.15 2.45
CA MET A 17 -29.56 14.57 2.04
C MET A 17 -28.34 15.28 2.66
N SER A 18 -27.52 15.86 1.77
CA SER A 18 -26.40 16.81 1.96
C SER A 18 -25.03 16.28 2.44
N ASN A 19 -24.31 15.55 1.59
CA ASN A 19 -22.93 15.92 1.23
C ASN A 19 -22.41 15.05 0.07
N ASN A 20 -21.83 15.67 -0.95
CA ASN A 20 -21.30 15.02 -2.14
C ASN A 20 -19.78 14.75 -1.95
N ASP A 21 -19.40 14.37 -0.73
CA ASP A 21 -18.01 14.38 -0.28
C ASP A 21 -17.29 13.11 -0.72
N PHE A 22 -16.04 13.26 -1.16
CA PHE A 22 -15.18 12.12 -1.43
C PHE A 22 -14.56 11.57 -0.13
N TYR A 23 -15.05 10.43 0.35
CA TYR A 23 -14.46 9.71 1.48
C TYR A 23 -13.35 8.75 1.03
N ILE A 24 -12.10 9.11 1.33
CA ILE A 24 -10.92 8.35 0.88
C ILE A 24 -10.91 6.90 1.38
N GLU A 25 -11.33 6.63 2.62
CA GLU A 25 -11.31 5.26 3.16
C GLU A 25 -12.26 4.33 2.40
N ASP A 26 -13.47 4.79 2.08
CA ASP A 26 -14.47 4.00 1.34
C ASP A 26 -13.99 3.71 -0.08
N PHE A 27 -13.40 4.73 -0.73
CA PHE A 27 -12.78 4.56 -2.04
C PHE A 27 -11.64 3.53 -2.00
N LEU A 28 -10.76 3.58 -1.00
CA LEU A 28 -9.66 2.62 -0.86
C LEU A 28 -10.15 1.21 -0.53
N ARG A 29 -11.16 1.05 0.33
CA ARG A 29 -11.80 -0.25 0.61
C ARG A 29 -12.38 -0.87 -0.66
N GLN A 30 -13.06 -0.06 -1.48
CA GLN A 30 -13.61 -0.52 -2.75
C GLN A 30 -12.51 -0.85 -3.76
N ALA A 31 -11.43 -0.05 -3.83
CA ALA A 31 -10.29 -0.34 -4.69
C ALA A 31 -9.64 -1.69 -4.32
N VAL A 32 -9.47 -1.96 -3.02
CA VAL A 32 -8.95 -3.25 -2.54
C VAL A 32 -9.90 -4.40 -2.87
N SER A 33 -11.22 -4.22 -2.69
CA SER A 33 -12.21 -5.29 -2.94
C SER A 33 -12.26 -5.75 -4.41
N VAL A 34 -11.92 -4.87 -5.35
CA VAL A 34 -11.80 -5.21 -6.78
C VAL A 34 -10.38 -5.62 -7.20
N GLY A 35 -9.46 -5.78 -6.25
CA GLY A 35 -8.09 -6.22 -6.51
C GLY A 35 -7.20 -5.17 -7.18
N ALA A 36 -7.44 -3.88 -6.92
CA ALA A 36 -6.57 -2.82 -7.43
C ALA A 36 -5.19 -2.82 -6.75
N SER A 37 -4.13 -2.62 -7.55
CA SER A 37 -2.77 -2.48 -7.05
C SER A 37 -2.48 -1.05 -6.57
N ASP A 38 -3.03 -0.06 -7.27
CA ASP A 38 -2.79 1.35 -6.99
C ASP A 38 -4.11 2.14 -7.14
N ALA A 39 -4.32 3.11 -6.27
CA ALA A 39 -5.32 4.16 -6.39
C ALA A 39 -4.62 5.47 -6.79
N HIS A 40 -5.25 6.23 -7.67
CA HIS A 40 -4.75 7.47 -8.23
C HIS A 40 -5.79 8.56 -8.00
N ILE A 41 -5.40 9.62 -7.30
CA ILE A 41 -6.26 10.78 -7.06
C ILE A 41 -5.48 12.06 -7.37
N CYS A 42 -6.16 13.01 -8.01
CA CYS A 42 -5.58 14.31 -8.32
C CYS A 42 -6.69 15.36 -8.35
N GLU A 43 -6.40 16.53 -7.81
CA GLU A 43 -7.29 17.68 -7.83
C GLU A 43 -7.70 18.06 -9.27
N GLY A 44 -8.99 18.23 -9.49
CA GLY A 44 -9.61 18.51 -10.78
C GLY A 44 -9.69 17.31 -11.72
N GLU A 45 -9.28 16.13 -11.30
CA GLU A 45 -9.36 14.89 -12.08
C GLU A 45 -10.30 13.87 -11.42
N ARG A 46 -10.82 12.95 -12.22
CA ARG A 46 -11.61 11.82 -11.68
C ARG A 46 -10.68 10.82 -11.01
N PRO A 47 -11.06 10.23 -9.86
CA PRO A 47 -10.32 9.13 -9.26
C PRO A 47 -10.12 7.98 -10.24
N ALA A 48 -8.98 7.30 -10.14
CA ALA A 48 -8.69 6.13 -10.95
C ALA A 48 -8.05 5.04 -10.10
N ILE A 49 -8.17 3.80 -10.55
CA ILE A 49 -7.52 2.65 -9.94
C ILE A 49 -6.76 1.87 -11.01
N ARG A 50 -5.68 1.18 -10.60
CA ARG A 50 -4.96 0.24 -11.44
C ARG A 50 -5.38 -1.17 -11.08
N VAL A 51 -5.97 -1.90 -12.03
CA VAL A 51 -6.30 -3.32 -11.88
C VAL A 51 -5.59 -4.08 -12.99
N SER A 52 -4.82 -5.12 -12.64
CA SER A 52 -4.07 -5.93 -13.60
C SER A 52 -3.21 -5.10 -14.58
N GLY A 53 -2.56 -4.05 -14.06
CA GLY A 53 -1.69 -3.16 -14.84
C GLY A 53 -2.40 -2.03 -15.58
N GLN A 54 -3.71 -2.10 -15.77
CA GLN A 54 -4.51 -1.11 -16.51
C GLN A 54 -5.12 -0.06 -15.58
N ILE A 55 -5.01 1.22 -15.96
CA ILE A 55 -5.64 2.33 -15.22
C ILE A 55 -7.08 2.49 -15.69
N MET A 56 -8.02 2.47 -14.76
CA MET A 56 -9.45 2.67 -15.00
C MET A 56 -9.94 3.87 -14.18
N ARG A 57 -10.53 4.86 -14.84
CA ARG A 57 -11.19 5.99 -14.17
C ARG A 57 -12.52 5.53 -13.58
N ILE A 58 -12.77 5.87 -12.32
CA ILE A 58 -14.01 5.58 -11.64
C ILE A 58 -15.04 6.64 -12.02
N ASN A 59 -16.32 6.23 -12.09
CA ASN A 59 -17.42 7.12 -12.42
C ASN A 59 -17.83 7.98 -11.21
N LEU A 60 -16.89 8.76 -10.71
CA LEU A 60 -17.09 9.80 -9.71
C LEU A 60 -16.82 11.18 -10.35
N PRO A 61 -17.35 12.26 -9.76
CA PRO A 61 -16.98 13.61 -10.14
C PRO A 61 -15.46 13.85 -10.03
N PRO A 62 -14.91 14.84 -10.76
CA PRO A 62 -13.55 15.30 -10.51
C PRO A 62 -13.39 15.77 -9.06
N LEU A 63 -12.27 15.40 -8.43
CA LEU A 63 -11.99 15.76 -7.04
C LEU A 63 -11.75 17.26 -6.89
N THR A 64 -12.35 17.87 -5.89
CA THR A 64 -12.15 19.28 -5.56
C THR A 64 -10.89 19.46 -4.69
N SER A 65 -10.47 20.71 -4.51
CA SER A 65 -9.40 21.04 -3.55
C SER A 65 -9.79 20.67 -2.12
N GLU A 66 -11.08 20.79 -1.77
CA GLU A 66 -11.63 20.42 -0.47
C GLU A 66 -11.59 18.91 -0.23
N ASP A 67 -11.95 18.10 -1.24
CA ASP A 67 -11.81 16.64 -1.19
C ASP A 67 -10.36 16.21 -0.93
N MET A 68 -9.40 16.88 -1.58
CA MET A 68 -7.98 16.58 -1.41
C MET A 68 -7.45 17.01 -0.04
N GLU A 69 -7.91 18.16 0.48
CA GLU A 69 -7.55 18.61 1.83
C GLU A 69 -8.12 17.68 2.91
N PHE A 70 -9.38 17.25 2.75
CA PHE A 70 -9.99 16.24 3.60
C PHE A 70 -9.20 14.92 3.54
N THR A 71 -8.85 14.48 2.34
CA THR A 71 -8.04 13.26 2.13
C THR A 71 -6.70 13.36 2.86
N ILE A 72 -5.97 14.46 2.70
CA ILE A 72 -4.69 14.71 3.39
C ILE A 72 -4.89 14.61 4.90
N ARG A 73 -5.89 15.30 5.45
CA ARG A 73 -6.17 15.29 6.90
C ARG A 73 -6.43 13.88 7.44
N THR A 74 -7.03 13.01 6.63
CA THR A 74 -7.37 11.64 7.00
C THR A 74 -6.15 10.71 6.93
N VAL A 75 -5.36 10.77 5.85
CA VAL A 75 -4.30 9.78 5.62
C VAL A 75 -2.92 10.20 6.14
N ALA A 76 -2.66 11.51 6.28
CA ALA A 76 -1.34 12.01 6.62
C ALA A 76 -1.02 11.83 8.11
N PRO A 77 0.15 11.26 8.45
CA PRO A 77 0.64 11.23 9.82
C PRO A 77 0.79 12.64 10.41
N GLN A 78 0.44 12.81 11.68
CA GLN A 78 0.48 14.10 12.36
C GLN A 78 1.86 14.78 12.28
N HIS A 79 2.94 14.01 12.37
CA HIS A 79 4.33 14.51 12.32
C HIS A 79 4.76 14.99 10.92
N LEU A 80 4.00 14.65 9.86
CA LEU A 80 4.29 15.08 8.49
C LEU A 80 3.44 16.28 8.03
N LYS A 81 2.50 16.77 8.84
CA LYS A 81 1.60 17.88 8.45
C LYS A 81 2.35 19.14 8.03
N ASP A 82 3.39 19.51 8.77
CA ASP A 82 4.22 20.67 8.44
C ASP A 82 5.10 20.44 7.21
N ARG A 83 5.44 19.18 6.92
CA ARG A 83 6.21 18.82 5.71
C ARG A 83 5.33 18.84 4.48
N ILE A 84 4.08 18.38 4.57
CA ILE A 84 3.11 18.34 3.47
C ILE A 84 2.83 19.73 2.89
N THR A 85 2.86 20.76 3.72
CA THR A 85 2.70 22.16 3.28
C THR A 85 3.96 22.76 2.66
N ARG A 86 5.14 22.19 2.95
CA ARG A 86 6.46 22.74 2.55
C ARG A 86 7.13 21.99 1.41
N PHE A 87 6.90 20.68 1.29
CA PHE A 87 7.56 19.81 0.31
C PHE A 87 6.58 19.33 -0.76
N PHE A 88 7.08 19.18 -1.98
CA PHE A 88 6.29 18.84 -3.17
C PHE A 88 6.22 17.34 -3.48
N ASP A 89 6.93 16.50 -2.72
CA ASP A 89 6.95 15.04 -2.87
C ASP A 89 7.24 14.39 -1.51
N ILE A 90 6.34 13.52 -1.05
CA ILE A 90 6.44 12.84 0.25
C ILE A 90 5.87 11.42 0.13
N ASP A 91 6.62 10.44 0.63
CA ASP A 91 6.18 9.07 0.85
C ASP A 91 5.85 8.82 2.33
N PHE A 92 4.75 8.12 2.60
CA PHE A 92 4.41 7.63 3.95
C PHE A 92 3.53 6.36 3.88
N SER A 93 3.34 5.70 5.02
CA SER A 93 2.39 4.59 5.15
C SER A 93 1.09 5.06 5.79
N TYR A 94 -0.01 4.44 5.37
CA TYR A 94 -1.33 4.57 5.97
C TYR A 94 -1.95 3.18 6.13
N GLU A 95 -2.82 2.98 7.12
CA GLU A 95 -3.41 1.68 7.41
C GLU A 95 -4.91 1.83 7.66
N ILE A 96 -5.70 0.99 6.99
CA ILE A 96 -7.11 0.80 7.28
C ILE A 96 -7.26 -0.59 7.91
N PRO A 97 -7.48 -0.67 9.24
CA PRO A 97 -7.60 -1.94 9.94
C PRO A 97 -8.64 -2.87 9.31
N GLY A 98 -8.27 -4.14 9.13
CA GLY A 98 -9.13 -5.15 8.51
C GLY A 98 -9.28 -5.04 6.98
N CYS A 99 -8.66 -4.05 6.34
CA CYS A 99 -8.68 -3.87 4.90
C CYS A 99 -7.30 -4.07 4.28
N SER A 100 -6.40 -3.10 4.44
CA SER A 100 -5.07 -3.13 3.85
C SER A 100 -4.17 -2.09 4.51
N ARG A 101 -2.86 -2.29 4.38
CA ARG A 101 -1.89 -1.21 4.51
C ARG A 101 -1.70 -0.55 3.16
N PHE A 102 -1.22 0.68 3.17
CA PHE A 102 -1.01 1.47 1.98
C PHE A 102 0.32 2.20 2.04
N ARG A 103 1.00 2.29 0.90
CA ARG A 103 2.06 3.27 0.68
C ARG A 103 1.47 4.42 -0.11
N VAL A 104 1.52 5.61 0.47
CA VAL A 104 1.04 6.84 -0.12
C VAL A 104 2.26 7.62 -0.59
N ASN A 105 2.32 7.91 -1.89
CA ASN A 105 3.16 8.96 -2.41
C ASN A 105 2.26 10.16 -2.74
N MET A 106 2.54 11.31 -2.13
CA MET A 106 1.84 12.56 -2.37
C MET A 106 2.78 13.53 -3.08
N SER A 107 2.32 14.12 -4.19
CA SER A 107 3.10 15.04 -5.00
C SER A 107 2.29 16.25 -5.49
N ARG A 108 2.96 17.24 -6.08
CA ARG A 108 2.32 18.33 -6.84
C ARG A 108 2.50 18.14 -8.35
N GLN A 109 1.39 18.10 -9.08
CA GLN A 109 1.35 18.04 -10.55
C GLN A 109 0.76 19.33 -11.10
N LEU A 110 1.58 20.14 -11.77
CA LEU A 110 1.17 21.46 -12.28
C LEU A 110 0.52 22.36 -11.20
N GLY A 111 1.07 22.31 -9.97
CA GLY A 111 0.56 23.05 -8.81
C GLY A 111 -0.59 22.37 -8.06
N LYS A 112 -1.22 21.35 -8.65
CA LYS A 112 -2.34 20.61 -8.07
C LYS A 112 -1.87 19.46 -7.20
N THR A 113 -2.59 19.16 -6.12
CA THR A 113 -2.29 18.01 -5.27
C THR A 113 -2.61 16.70 -6.00
N ALA A 114 -1.69 15.74 -5.96
CA ALA A 114 -1.88 14.39 -6.47
C ALA A 114 -1.39 13.35 -5.47
N MET A 115 -2.01 12.17 -5.46
CA MET A 115 -1.52 11.01 -4.71
C MET A 115 -1.59 9.73 -5.53
N VAL A 116 -0.59 8.89 -5.35
CA VAL A 116 -0.61 7.48 -5.74
C VAL A 116 -0.56 6.64 -4.47
N ILE A 117 -1.59 5.82 -4.28
CA ILE A 117 -1.81 5.04 -3.06
C ILE A 117 -1.75 3.56 -3.44
N ARG A 118 -0.63 2.90 -3.12
CA ARG A 118 -0.42 1.49 -3.41
C ARG A 118 -0.95 0.62 -2.28
N ALA A 119 -1.82 -0.34 -2.60
CA ALA A 119 -2.26 -1.34 -1.64
C ALA A 119 -1.10 -2.30 -1.31
N ILE A 120 -0.92 -2.54 -0.02
CA ILE A 120 0.07 -3.45 0.54
C ILE A 120 -0.70 -4.54 1.30
N PRO A 121 -0.79 -5.76 0.74
CA PRO A 121 -1.54 -6.84 1.37
C PRO A 121 -0.88 -7.26 2.69
N TYR A 122 -1.70 -7.61 3.69
CA TYR A 122 -1.22 -8.20 4.93
C TYR A 122 -0.66 -9.61 4.74
N TYR A 123 -1.21 -10.33 3.76
CA TYR A 123 -0.82 -11.69 3.47
C TYR A 123 0.52 -11.72 2.72
N ILE A 124 1.55 -12.24 3.38
CA ILE A 124 2.81 -12.59 2.74
C ILE A 124 2.61 -13.94 2.05
N LYS A 125 2.76 -13.97 0.73
CA LYS A 125 2.64 -15.20 -0.05
C LYS A 125 3.78 -16.16 0.30
N THR A 126 3.44 -17.44 0.41
CA THR A 126 4.40 -18.53 0.62
C THR A 126 5.21 -18.81 -0.64
N PHE A 127 6.31 -19.55 -0.50
CA PHE A 127 7.16 -19.98 -1.63
C PHE A 127 6.35 -20.71 -2.69
N LYS A 128 5.47 -21.61 -2.25
CA LYS A 128 4.60 -22.42 -3.12
C LYS A 128 3.64 -21.56 -3.93
N GLU A 129 3.02 -20.55 -3.33
CA GLU A 129 2.09 -19.64 -4.03
C GLU A 129 2.80 -18.70 -5.00
N LEU A 130 4.07 -18.40 -4.73
CA LEU A 130 4.93 -17.63 -5.63
C LEU A 130 5.62 -18.51 -6.69
N TYR A 131 5.45 -19.83 -6.64
CA TYR A 131 6.15 -20.80 -7.48
C TYR A 131 7.68 -20.62 -7.44
N LEU A 132 8.20 -20.27 -6.26
CA LEU A 132 9.62 -20.13 -6.04
C LEU A 132 10.29 -21.52 -5.97
N PRO A 133 11.53 -21.68 -6.48
CA PRO A 133 12.26 -22.93 -6.36
C PRO A 133 12.52 -23.30 -4.91
N GLU A 134 12.35 -24.59 -4.57
CA GLU A 134 12.63 -25.12 -3.22
C GLU A 134 14.09 -24.90 -2.80
N THR A 135 15.02 -24.77 -3.75
CA THR A 135 16.44 -24.44 -3.46
C THR A 135 16.62 -23.12 -2.72
N LEU A 136 15.64 -22.21 -2.77
CA LEU A 136 15.69 -20.95 -2.00
C LEU A 136 15.46 -21.19 -0.50
N GLU A 137 14.85 -22.31 -0.10
CA GLU A 137 14.66 -22.67 1.32
C GLU A 137 16.00 -22.92 2.02
N GLU A 138 17.01 -23.41 1.28
CA GLU A 138 18.36 -23.63 1.79
C GLU A 138 18.98 -22.34 2.36
N PHE A 139 18.57 -21.16 1.86
CA PHE A 139 19.04 -19.87 2.38
C PHE A 139 18.70 -19.65 3.85
N ALA A 140 17.63 -20.26 4.37
CA ALA A 140 17.29 -20.16 5.78
C ALA A 140 18.31 -20.86 6.69
N SER A 141 19.00 -21.88 6.16
CA SER A 141 20.01 -22.66 6.88
C SER A 141 21.36 -21.94 6.99
N PHE A 142 21.61 -20.91 6.17
CA PHE A 142 22.87 -20.18 6.22
C PHE A 142 23.04 -19.41 7.53
N ASN A 143 24.24 -19.49 8.10
CA ASN A 143 24.60 -18.79 9.34
C ASN A 143 25.08 -17.35 9.09
N ASN A 144 25.63 -17.08 7.91
CA ASN A 144 26.16 -15.80 7.50
C ASN A 144 26.32 -15.74 5.97
N GLY A 145 26.24 -14.55 5.39
CA GLY A 145 26.38 -14.33 3.95
C GLY A 145 25.62 -13.09 3.48
N LEU A 146 25.71 -12.80 2.18
CA LEU A 146 24.96 -11.73 1.53
C LEU A 146 24.15 -12.33 0.38
N VAL A 147 22.83 -12.10 0.41
CA VAL A 147 21.90 -12.48 -0.66
C VAL A 147 21.41 -11.20 -1.34
N LEU A 148 21.50 -11.15 -2.67
CA LEU A 148 21.05 -10.02 -3.48
C LEU A 148 19.88 -10.45 -4.35
N VAL A 149 18.71 -9.84 -4.13
CA VAL A 149 17.53 -10.03 -4.98
C VAL A 149 17.41 -8.83 -5.92
N THR A 150 17.56 -9.07 -7.22
CA THR A 150 17.62 -8.02 -8.24
C THR A 150 16.52 -8.18 -9.30
N GLY A 151 16.30 -7.15 -10.11
CA GLY A 151 15.25 -7.11 -11.14
C GLY A 151 14.60 -5.74 -11.28
N PRO A 152 13.86 -5.50 -12.38
CA PRO A 152 13.20 -4.22 -12.63
C PRO A 152 12.06 -3.92 -11.65
N THR A 153 11.57 -2.68 -11.61
CA THR A 153 10.41 -2.31 -10.79
C THR A 153 9.20 -3.17 -11.15
N GLY A 154 8.48 -3.66 -10.14
CA GLY A 154 7.30 -4.53 -10.33
C GLY A 154 7.62 -6.02 -10.58
N SER A 155 8.89 -6.44 -10.58
CA SER A 155 9.28 -7.85 -10.81
C SER A 155 9.06 -8.79 -9.61
N GLY A 156 8.42 -8.34 -8.53
CA GLY A 156 8.16 -9.18 -7.35
C GLY A 156 9.31 -9.31 -6.34
N LYS A 157 10.33 -8.44 -6.37
CA LYS A 157 11.47 -8.47 -5.44
C LYS A 157 11.05 -8.39 -3.97
N SER A 158 10.33 -7.33 -3.60
CA SER A 158 9.86 -7.14 -2.22
C SER A 158 9.02 -8.34 -1.76
N THR A 159 8.16 -8.87 -2.64
CA THR A 159 7.34 -10.06 -2.35
C THR A 159 8.18 -11.31 -2.13
N THR A 160 9.23 -11.50 -2.92
CA THR A 160 10.18 -12.63 -2.77
C THR A 160 10.95 -12.52 -1.46
N ILE A 161 11.47 -11.32 -1.15
CA ILE A 161 12.19 -11.05 0.10
C ILE A 161 11.28 -11.26 1.31
N ALA A 162 10.05 -10.76 1.27
CA ALA A 162 9.08 -10.94 2.34
C ALA A 162 8.76 -12.41 2.57
N SER A 163 8.56 -13.18 1.50
CA SER A 163 8.33 -14.63 1.58
C SER A 163 9.51 -15.36 2.22
N LEU A 164 10.75 -15.05 1.80
CA LEU A 164 11.97 -15.62 2.36
C LEU A 164 12.13 -15.29 3.85
N ILE A 165 11.90 -14.03 4.24
CA ILE A 165 11.97 -13.60 5.64
C ILE A 165 10.90 -14.33 6.48
N ASP A 166 9.68 -14.44 5.97
CA ASP A 166 8.59 -15.15 6.65
C ASP A 166 8.90 -16.64 6.84
N TYR A 167 9.47 -17.30 5.82
CA TYR A 167 9.94 -18.68 5.92
C TYR A 167 11.05 -18.86 6.96
N ILE A 168 12.05 -17.96 7.00
CA ILE A 168 13.12 -17.99 8.01
C ILE A 168 12.52 -17.83 9.41
N ASN A 169 11.61 -16.87 9.58
CA ASN A 169 10.92 -16.60 10.83
C ASN A 169 10.07 -17.79 11.33
N ALA A 170 9.48 -18.55 10.40
CA ALA A 170 8.71 -19.76 10.68
C ALA A 170 9.57 -21.01 10.87
N SER A 171 10.84 -21.02 10.44
CA SER A 171 11.68 -22.22 10.44
C SER A 171 12.79 -22.20 11.49
N VAL A 172 13.25 -21.01 11.91
CA VAL A 172 14.44 -20.87 12.76
C VAL A 172 14.28 -19.75 13.79
N ALA A 173 14.72 -20.00 15.02
CA ALA A 173 14.78 -18.99 16.08
C ALA A 173 15.96 -18.03 15.87
N LYS A 174 15.83 -17.05 14.98
CA LYS A 174 16.82 -15.99 14.70
C LYS A 174 16.27 -14.60 15.03
N HIS A 175 17.14 -13.63 15.29
CA HIS A 175 16.73 -12.23 15.43
C HIS A 175 16.72 -11.54 14.06
N ILE A 176 15.55 -11.14 13.57
CA ILE A 176 15.39 -10.53 12.24
C ILE A 176 15.15 -9.03 12.41
N VAL A 177 15.96 -8.25 11.69
CA VAL A 177 15.83 -6.79 11.60
C VAL A 177 15.64 -6.41 10.13
N THR A 178 14.55 -5.72 9.83
CA THR A 178 14.31 -5.14 8.51
C THR A 178 14.44 -3.63 8.59
N ILE A 179 14.98 -3.04 7.52
CA ILE A 179 15.13 -1.59 7.35
C ILE A 179 14.48 -1.25 6.02
N GLU A 180 13.35 -0.53 6.09
CA GLU A 180 12.50 -0.22 4.94
C GLU A 180 12.02 1.25 5.00
N ASP A 181 11.82 1.87 3.83
CA ASP A 181 11.40 3.27 3.67
C ASP A 181 10.37 3.37 2.52
N PRO A 182 9.06 3.29 2.80
CA PRO A 182 8.43 2.90 4.07
C PRO A 182 8.30 1.37 4.22
N VAL A 183 7.95 0.90 5.43
CA VAL A 183 7.75 -0.54 5.72
C VAL A 183 6.62 -1.13 4.88
N GLU A 184 6.95 -2.07 4.00
CA GLU A 184 6.02 -2.78 3.12
C GLU A 184 5.47 -4.03 3.83
N SER A 185 6.30 -4.91 4.36
CA SER A 185 5.82 -6.18 4.96
C SER A 185 5.89 -6.16 6.48
N LYS A 186 4.90 -6.75 7.15
CA LYS A 186 4.90 -6.92 8.60
C LYS A 186 4.82 -8.41 8.93
N THR A 187 5.98 -9.00 9.23
CA THR A 187 6.07 -10.38 9.69
C THR A 187 5.66 -10.45 11.17
N GLN A 188 4.81 -11.42 11.53
CA GLN A 188 4.47 -11.71 12.93
C GLN A 188 5.54 -12.59 13.56
N SER A 189 5.89 -12.37 14.83
CA SER A 189 6.84 -13.24 15.54
C SER A 189 6.28 -14.65 15.65
N ASN A 190 6.98 -15.63 15.05
CA ASN A 190 6.65 -17.05 15.17
C ASN A 190 7.65 -17.74 16.10
N LEU A 191 8.63 -18.46 15.52
CA LEU A 191 9.69 -19.13 16.28
C LEU A 191 10.87 -18.21 16.61
N SER A 192 11.03 -17.11 15.86
CA SER A 192 11.99 -16.05 16.19
C SER A 192 11.61 -15.37 17.51
N SER A 193 12.60 -15.25 18.41
CA SER A 193 12.37 -14.67 19.75
C SER A 193 12.03 -13.18 19.70
N GLN A 194 12.47 -12.44 18.68
CA GLN A 194 12.02 -11.07 18.36
C GLN A 194 12.24 -10.76 16.86
N THR A 195 11.17 -10.44 16.12
CA THR A 195 11.27 -9.76 14.81
C THR A 195 11.01 -8.27 15.03
N LYS A 196 11.97 -7.41 14.64
CA LYS A 196 11.83 -5.95 14.74
C LYS A 196 11.85 -5.35 13.34
N ASN A 197 10.70 -4.87 12.88
CA ASN A 197 10.62 -4.04 11.69
C ASN A 197 10.99 -2.61 12.10
N LEU A 198 12.13 -2.11 11.59
CA LEU A 198 12.61 -0.76 11.89
C LEU A 198 12.22 0.16 10.72
N LEU A 199 11.29 1.08 10.98
CA LEU A 199 10.97 2.16 10.04
C LEU A 199 12.02 3.26 10.23
N PHE A 200 12.72 3.65 9.16
CA PHE A 200 13.45 4.92 9.17
C PHE A 200 12.45 6.04 8.91
N LEU A 201 12.25 6.93 9.89
CA LEU A 201 11.79 8.28 9.60
C LEU A 201 12.98 9.00 8.99
N LYS A 202 13.02 9.15 7.65
CA LYS A 202 13.99 10.06 7.05
C LYS A 202 13.59 11.49 7.40
N ASP A 203 14.21 12.01 8.45
CA ASP A 203 14.52 13.42 8.59
C ASP A 203 15.61 13.74 7.56
N ASN A 204 15.22 13.80 6.28
CA ASN A 204 16.07 14.42 5.27
C ASN A 204 15.95 15.93 5.45
N TYR A 205 17.11 16.55 5.68
CA TYR A 205 17.42 17.98 5.76
C TYR A 205 16.52 18.93 4.97
#